data_AF-A0A0Q6RWJ4-F1
#
_entry.id   AF-A0A0Q6RWJ4-F1
#
_cell.length_a   1.000
_cell.length_b   1.000
_cell.length_c   1.000
_cell.angle_alpha   90.00
_cell.angle_beta   90.00
_cell.angle_gamma   90.00
#
_symmetry.space_group_name_H-M   'P 1'
#
loop_
_entity.id
_entity.type
_entity.pdbx_description
1 polymer ?
#
loop_
_entity_poly.entity_id
_entity_poly.type
_entity_poly.pdbx_seq_one_letter_code
_entity_poly.pdbx_strand_id
1 'polypeptide(L)'
;MSERGLNTVSFAGHAASSAQFKVLYSEGMGLVEETASYLDGPGRTASKVLPRMASVLYAAESMRLTTRLMQMASWLLLQRAVNNGEMNREQVLSEKNKVRLDSFNVDRTAPGWNDLPEGFRDLIDRSLRLQNRVALLDREIYRPQEAQNFLPDNQNGVKAQLNLLQTAFGTN
;
A
#
# COMPACT_ATOMS: atom_id res chain seq x y z
N MET A 1 -26.02 18.09 31.47
CA MET A 1 -26.38 16.84 30.77
C MET A 1 -25.37 16.68 29.65
N SER A 2 -24.38 15.80 29.82
CA SER A 2 -23.25 15.68 28.89
C SER A 2 -23.61 14.77 27.71
N GLU A 3 -23.54 15.32 26.51
CA GLU A 3 -23.67 14.60 25.25
C GLU A 3 -22.47 13.65 25.07
N ARG A 4 -22.73 12.34 25.16
CA ARG A 4 -21.78 11.32 24.72
C ARG A 4 -21.81 11.28 23.19
N GLY A 5 -20.84 11.93 22.56
CA GLY A 5 -20.58 11.79 21.13
C GLY A 5 -20.35 10.32 20.78
N LEU A 6 -21.21 9.78 19.92
CA LEU A 6 -21.09 8.44 19.36
C LEU A 6 -19.91 8.40 18.39
N ASN A 7 -18.71 8.12 18.91
CA ASN A 7 -17.55 7.72 18.12
C ASN A 7 -17.85 6.38 17.44
N THR A 8 -18.48 6.42 16.26
CA THR A 8 -18.70 5.25 15.43
C THR A 8 -17.38 4.87 14.77
N VAL A 9 -16.65 3.94 15.37
CA VAL A 9 -15.45 3.36 14.77
C VAL A 9 -15.90 2.39 13.67
N SER A 10 -15.49 2.64 12.42
CA SER A 10 -15.83 1.76 11.29
C SER A 10 -15.03 0.45 11.37
N PHE A 11 -15.59 -0.55 12.05
CA PHE A 11 -14.99 -1.88 12.19
C PHE A 11 -14.88 -2.65 10.86
N ALA A 12 -15.79 -2.42 9.91
CA ALA A 12 -15.79 -3.10 8.62
C ALA A 12 -14.57 -2.71 7.75
N GLY A 13 -14.18 -1.42 7.76
CA GLY A 13 -12.97 -0.94 7.08
C GLY A 13 -11.68 -1.46 7.74
N HIS A 14 -11.65 -1.53 9.07
CA HIS A 14 -10.51 -2.07 9.81
C HIS A 14 -10.33 -3.59 9.65
N ALA A 15 -11.42 -4.36 9.60
CA ALA A 15 -11.34 -5.81 9.41
C ALA A 15 -10.89 -6.20 7.99
N ALA A 16 -11.45 -5.56 6.95
CA ALA A 16 -11.08 -5.80 5.56
C ALA A 16 -9.62 -5.40 5.25
N SER A 17 -9.18 -4.25 5.77
CA SER A 17 -7.78 -3.81 5.67
C SER A 17 -6.82 -4.76 6.38
N SER A 18 -7.21 -5.38 7.50
CA SER A 18 -6.34 -6.31 8.22
C SER A 18 -6.03 -7.59 7.43
N ALA A 19 -7.03 -8.18 6.75
CA ALA A 19 -6.83 -9.40 5.98
C ALA A 19 -6.01 -9.14 4.72
N GLN A 20 -6.33 -8.07 3.98
CA GLN A 20 -5.58 -7.65 2.80
C GLN A 20 -4.14 -7.26 3.15
N PHE A 21 -3.94 -6.60 4.30
CA PHE A 21 -2.61 -6.28 4.83
C PHE A 21 -1.79 -7.54 5.12
N LYS A 22 -2.35 -8.56 5.79
CA LYS A 22 -1.61 -9.80 6.08
C LYS A 22 -1.07 -10.48 4.82
N VAL A 23 -1.88 -10.52 3.77
CA VAL A 23 -1.46 -11.04 2.46
C VAL A 23 -0.30 -10.21 1.90
N LEU A 24 -0.46 -8.88 1.84
CA LEU A 24 0.58 -7.97 1.36
C LEU A 24 1.88 -8.05 2.17
N TYR A 25 1.77 -8.21 3.50
CA TYR A 25 2.90 -8.36 4.39
C TYR A 25 3.68 -9.64 4.08
N SER A 26 2.98 -10.78 3.97
CA SER A 26 3.61 -12.06 3.64
C SER A 26 4.25 -12.05 2.26
N GLU A 27 3.57 -11.47 1.26
CA GLU A 27 4.08 -11.33 -0.10
C GLU A 27 5.30 -10.40 -0.15
N GLY A 28 5.26 -9.28 0.58
CA GLY A 28 6.37 -8.33 0.63
C GLY A 28 7.61 -8.90 1.30
N MET A 29 7.47 -9.56 2.45
CA MET A 29 8.60 -10.19 3.13
C MET A 29 9.16 -11.36 2.32
N GLY A 30 8.30 -12.17 1.71
CA GLY A 30 8.72 -13.25 0.82
C GLY A 30 9.49 -12.75 -0.40
N LEU A 31 9.03 -11.65 -1.02
CA LEU A 31 9.72 -11.07 -2.18
C LEU A 31 11.09 -10.47 -1.81
N VAL A 32 11.22 -9.90 -0.60
CA VAL A 32 12.52 -9.45 -0.07
C VAL A 32 13.49 -10.61 0.08
N GLU A 33 13.05 -11.71 0.70
CA GLU A 33 13.86 -12.92 0.90
C GLU A 33 14.25 -13.59 -0.42
N GLU A 34 13.30 -13.73 -1.34
CA GLU A 34 13.54 -14.29 -2.67
C GLU A 34 14.53 -13.44 -3.48
N THR A 35 14.40 -12.11 -3.41
CA THR A 35 15.34 -11.20 -4.09
C THR A 35 16.74 -11.30 -3.50
N ALA A 36 16.87 -11.35 -2.17
CA ALA A 36 18.16 -11.53 -1.52
C ALA A 36 18.83 -12.85 -1.96
N SER A 37 18.07 -13.95 -1.90
CA SER A 37 18.52 -15.27 -2.34
C SER A 37 18.94 -15.30 -3.81
N TYR A 38 18.18 -14.63 -4.68
CA TYR A 38 18.51 -14.51 -6.10
C TYR A 38 19.80 -13.72 -6.32
N LEU A 39 19.93 -12.52 -5.72
CA LEU A 39 21.07 -11.64 -5.93
C LEU A 39 22.37 -12.25 -5.40
N ASP A 40 22.33 -13.00 -4.29
CA ASP A 40 23.50 -13.66 -3.73
C ASP A 40 23.89 -14.97 -4.42
N GLY A 41 22.93 -15.65 -5.05
CA GLY A 41 23.15 -16.89 -5.78
C GLY A 41 23.05 -16.73 -7.31
N PRO A 42 21.93 -17.18 -7.94
CA PRO A 42 21.79 -17.22 -9.40
C PRO A 42 22.08 -15.89 -10.11
N GLY A 43 21.64 -14.77 -9.56
CA GLY A 43 21.83 -13.43 -10.12
C GLY A 43 23.30 -13.02 -10.19
N ARG A 44 24.12 -13.43 -9.22
CA ARG A 44 25.57 -13.19 -9.22
C ARG A 44 26.28 -13.98 -10.33
N THR A 45 25.81 -15.19 -10.63
CA THR A 45 26.36 -15.99 -11.73
C THR A 45 25.90 -15.45 -13.08
N ALA A 46 24.62 -15.10 -13.20
CA ALA A 46 24.05 -14.55 -14.41
C ALA A 46 24.69 -13.21 -14.80
N SER A 47 24.98 -12.34 -13.83
CA SER A 47 25.57 -11.02 -14.10
C SER A 47 27.00 -11.06 -14.68
N LYS A 48 27.73 -12.17 -14.47
CA LYS A 48 29.11 -12.34 -14.97
C LYS A 48 29.20 -12.61 -16.47
N VAL A 49 28.15 -13.18 -17.06
CA VAL A 49 28.11 -13.55 -18.48
C VAL A 49 27.33 -12.54 -19.33
N LEU A 50 26.81 -11.47 -18.71
CA LEU A 50 26.06 -10.44 -19.41
C LEU A 50 26.96 -9.59 -20.32
N PRO A 51 26.45 -9.16 -21.49
CA PRO A 51 27.08 -8.09 -22.27
C PRO A 51 27.29 -6.84 -21.41
N ARG A 52 28.35 -6.06 -21.71
CA ARG A 52 28.73 -4.87 -20.92
C ARG A 52 27.55 -3.94 -20.62
N MET A 53 26.71 -3.68 -21.64
CA MET A 53 25.55 -2.79 -21.51
C MET A 53 24.50 -3.36 -20.53
N ALA A 54 24.15 -4.63 -20.67
CA ALA A 54 23.23 -5.33 -19.79
C ALA A 54 23.78 -5.50 -18.36
N SER A 55 25.10 -5.66 -18.20
CA SER A 55 25.76 -5.72 -16.89
C SER A 55 25.64 -4.41 -16.11
N VAL A 56 25.86 -3.26 -16.77
CA VAL A 56 25.67 -1.93 -16.15
C VAL A 56 24.20 -1.73 -15.76
N LEU A 57 23.27 -2.08 -16.66
CA LEU A 57 21.84 -1.98 -16.40
C LEU A 57 21.42 -2.89 -15.24
N TYR A 58 21.90 -4.13 -15.20
CA TYR A 58 21.65 -5.08 -14.12
C TYR A 58 22.09 -4.52 -12.77
N ALA A 59 23.29 -3.93 -12.69
CA ALA A 59 23.79 -3.33 -11.46
C ALA A 59 22.90 -2.15 -11.00
N ALA A 60 22.54 -1.26 -11.92
CA ALA A 60 21.67 -0.12 -11.64
C ALA A 60 20.28 -0.57 -11.16
N GLU A 61 19.63 -1.47 -11.89
CA GLU A 61 18.31 -1.98 -11.55
C GLU A 61 18.32 -2.85 -10.29
N SER A 62 19.41 -3.54 -9.97
CA SER A 62 19.52 -4.33 -8.74
C SER A 62 19.46 -3.43 -7.50
N MET A 63 20.17 -2.29 -7.55
CA MET A 63 20.12 -1.28 -6.48
C MET A 63 18.75 -0.60 -6.39
N ARG A 64 18.10 -0.32 -7.53
CA ARG A 64 16.72 0.22 -7.53
C ARG A 64 15.74 -0.78 -6.93
N LEU A 65 15.83 -2.04 -7.32
CA LEU A 65 15.00 -3.13 -6.81
C LEU A 65 15.15 -3.27 -5.30
N THR A 66 16.38 -3.34 -4.79
CA THR A 66 16.61 -3.48 -3.34
C THR A 66 16.14 -2.26 -2.56
N THR A 67 16.36 -1.06 -3.09
CA THR A 67 15.87 0.18 -2.46
C THR A 67 14.35 0.20 -2.42
N ARG A 68 13.67 -0.15 -3.53
CA ARG A 68 12.21 -0.25 -3.61
C ARG A 68 11.66 -1.26 -2.59
N LEU A 69 12.23 -2.46 -2.55
CA LEU A 69 11.83 -3.51 -1.62
C LEU A 69 12.04 -3.07 -0.16
N MET A 70 13.15 -2.41 0.15
CA MET A 70 13.42 -1.88 1.49
C MET A 70 12.37 -0.85 1.90
N GLN A 71 12.04 0.11 1.02
CA GLN A 71 11.01 1.12 1.31
C GLN A 71 9.64 0.48 1.57
N MET A 72 9.25 -0.51 0.75
CA MET A 72 8.00 -1.26 0.98
C MET A 72 8.04 -2.06 2.29
N ALA A 73 9.15 -2.72 2.59
CA ALA A 73 9.32 -3.48 3.83
C ALA A 73 9.22 -2.58 5.06
N SER A 74 9.86 -1.40 5.03
CA SER A 74 9.76 -0.40 6.10
C SER A 74 8.31 0.04 6.33
N TRP A 75 7.56 0.33 5.25
CA TRP A 75 6.14 0.66 5.36
C TRP A 75 5.31 -0.48 5.95
N LEU A 76 5.53 -1.71 5.47
CA LEU A 76 4.82 -2.90 5.94
C LEU A 76 5.09 -3.18 7.43
N LEU A 77 6.32 -3.00 7.88
CA LEU A 77 6.69 -3.14 9.30
C LEU A 77 6.06 -2.04 10.15
N LEU A 78 6.09 -0.79 9.68
CA LEU A 78 5.44 0.32 10.36
C LEU A 78 3.94 0.04 10.54
N GLN A 79 3.26 -0.36 9.47
CA GLN A 79 1.83 -0.67 9.53
C GLN A 79 1.51 -1.89 10.42
N ARG A 80 2.41 -2.88 10.50
CA ARG A 80 2.28 -3.99 11.45
C ARG A 80 2.33 -3.51 12.89
N ALA A 81 3.28 -2.63 13.24
CA ALA A 81 3.39 -2.07 14.59
C ALA A 81 2.11 -1.32 15.00
N VAL A 82 1.49 -0.58 14.07
CA VAL A 82 0.18 0.06 14.29
C VAL A 82 -0.92 -0.94 14.54
N ASN A 83 -1.01 -1.97 13.70
CA ASN A 83 -2.05 -3.00 13.82
C ASN A 83 -1.93 -3.80 15.12
N ASN A 84 -0.72 -3.89 15.69
CA ASN A 84 -0.45 -4.51 16.98
C ASN A 84 -0.67 -3.57 18.18
N GLY A 85 -0.93 -2.28 17.95
CA GLY A 85 -1.06 -1.27 19.01
C GLY A 85 0.28 -0.83 19.63
N GLU A 86 1.41 -1.13 18.99
CA GLU A 86 2.75 -0.75 19.45
C GLU A 86 3.08 0.73 19.17
N MET A 87 2.35 1.36 18.23
CA MET A 87 2.51 2.77 17.87
C MET A 87 1.16 3.47 17.70
N ASN A 88 1.09 4.75 18.11
CA ASN A 88 -0.09 5.58 17.88
C ASN A 88 -0.05 6.25 16.49
N ARG A 89 -1.22 6.63 15.95
CA ARG A 89 -1.39 7.18 14.59
C ARG A 89 -0.50 8.39 14.30
N GLU A 90 -0.28 9.25 15.29
CA GLU A 90 0.58 10.45 15.17
C GLU A 90 2.06 10.09 14.92
N GLN A 91 2.58 9.10 15.67
CA GLN A 91 3.95 8.61 15.52
C GLN A 91 4.18 7.97 14.14
N VAL A 92 3.13 7.34 13.62
CA VAL A 92 3.16 6.67 12.32
C VAL A 92 3.22 7.68 11.19
N LEU A 93 2.45 8.77 11.28
CA LEU A 93 2.50 9.84 10.29
C LEU A 93 3.88 10.51 10.24
N SER A 94 4.55 10.69 11.39
CA SER A 94 5.91 11.23 11.42
C SER A 94 6.94 10.27 10.80
N GLU A 95 6.85 8.97 11.08
CA GLU A 95 7.77 7.97 10.53
C GLU A 95 7.51 7.70 9.03
N LYS A 96 6.24 7.74 8.61
CA LYS A 96 5.84 7.57 7.21
C LYS A 96 6.49 8.60 6.29
N ASN A 97 6.67 9.85 6.71
CA ASN A 97 7.31 10.88 5.90
C ASN A 97 8.74 10.53 5.47
N LYS A 98 9.39 9.57 6.15
CA LYS A 98 10.72 9.06 5.79
C LYS A 98 10.66 7.98 4.71
N VAL A 99 9.48 7.40 4.47
CA VAL A 99 9.26 6.32 3.50
C VAL A 99 8.75 6.89 2.19
N ARG A 100 9.45 6.58 1.08
CA ARG A 100 9.08 7.04 -0.27
C ARG A 100 8.56 5.88 -1.09
N LEU A 101 7.25 5.85 -1.33
CA LEU A 101 6.57 4.80 -2.10
C LEU A 101 6.37 5.16 -3.59
N ASP A 102 6.60 6.42 -3.99
CA ASP A 102 6.11 6.94 -5.26
C ASP A 102 7.17 7.04 -6.37
N SER A 103 8.41 6.61 -6.13
CA SER A 103 9.58 7.15 -6.87
C SER A 103 10.37 6.16 -7.73
N PHE A 104 9.89 4.94 -7.95
CA PHE A 104 10.70 3.90 -8.63
C PHE A 104 10.15 3.50 -10.00
N ASN A 105 10.42 4.31 -11.03
CA ASN A 105 10.16 3.94 -12.42
C ASN A 105 11.21 2.95 -12.95
N VAL A 106 10.78 2.07 -13.86
CA VAL A 106 11.62 1.11 -14.59
C VAL A 106 11.47 1.40 -16.07
N ASP A 107 12.60 1.66 -16.73
CA ASP A 107 12.63 1.84 -18.17
C ASP A 107 12.86 0.49 -18.88
N ARG A 108 11.77 -0.09 -19.37
CA ARG A 108 11.80 -1.35 -20.14
C ARG A 108 12.32 -1.18 -21.56
N THR A 109 12.47 0.06 -22.03
CA THR A 109 13.02 0.38 -23.35
C THR A 109 14.52 0.64 -23.31
N ALA A 110 15.10 0.62 -22.11
CA ALA A 110 16.53 0.82 -21.90
C ALA A 110 17.35 -0.19 -22.73
N PRO A 111 18.45 0.27 -23.38
CA PRO A 111 19.36 -0.63 -24.07
C PRO A 111 19.88 -1.74 -23.14
N GLY A 112 19.76 -3.00 -23.56
CA GLY A 112 20.19 -4.16 -22.78
C GLY A 112 19.11 -4.74 -21.84
N TRP A 113 17.90 -4.17 -21.81
CA TRP A 113 16.78 -4.71 -21.02
C TRP A 113 16.42 -6.16 -21.40
N ASN A 114 16.39 -6.45 -22.70
CA ASN A 114 16.04 -7.78 -23.21
C ASN A 114 17.11 -8.84 -22.92
N ASP A 115 18.34 -8.40 -22.65
CA ASP A 115 19.47 -9.29 -22.29
C ASP A 115 19.50 -9.60 -20.80
N LEU A 116 18.67 -8.93 -19.98
CA LEU A 116 18.60 -9.20 -18.55
C LEU A 116 18.04 -10.61 -18.28
N PRO A 117 18.52 -11.30 -17.23
CA PRO A 117 18.00 -12.61 -16.86
C PRO A 117 16.49 -12.55 -16.61
N GLU A 118 15.75 -13.56 -17.08
CA GLU A 118 14.29 -13.62 -16.92
C GLU A 118 13.87 -13.57 -15.46
N GLY A 119 14.51 -14.35 -14.58
CA GLY A 119 14.22 -14.31 -13.14
C GLY A 119 14.41 -12.93 -12.51
N PHE A 120 15.41 -12.17 -12.96
CA PHE A 120 15.61 -10.80 -12.49
C PHE A 120 14.49 -9.86 -12.96
N ARG A 121 14.06 -9.97 -14.23
CA ARG A 121 12.95 -9.18 -14.77
C ARG A 121 11.62 -9.51 -14.06
N ASP A 122 11.38 -10.78 -13.72
CA ASP A 122 10.20 -11.18 -12.93
C ASP A 122 10.20 -10.55 -11.53
N LEU A 123 11.34 -10.56 -10.82
CA LEU A 123 11.47 -9.90 -9.52
C LEU A 123 11.16 -8.40 -9.60
N ILE A 124 11.65 -7.72 -10.65
CA ILE A 124 11.33 -6.30 -10.89
C ILE A 124 9.82 -6.13 -11.06
N ASP A 125 9.19 -6.93 -11.92
CA ASP A 125 7.76 -6.80 -12.22
C ASP A 125 6.87 -7.10 -11.00
N ARG A 126 7.24 -8.12 -10.21
CA ARG A 126 6.56 -8.43 -8.94
C ARG A 126 6.72 -7.30 -7.94
N SER A 127 7.92 -6.71 -7.84
CA SER A 127 8.15 -5.57 -6.93
C SER A 127 7.32 -4.33 -7.31
N LEU A 128 7.12 -4.08 -8.61
CA LEU A 128 6.28 -2.99 -9.10
C LEU A 128 4.80 -3.23 -8.78
N ARG A 129 4.29 -4.45 -9.00
CA ARG A 129 2.90 -4.82 -8.66
C ARG A 129 2.65 -4.67 -7.16
N LEU A 130 3.61 -5.12 -6.34
CA LEU A 130 3.54 -4.97 -4.88
C LEU A 130 3.54 -3.49 -4.48
N GLN A 131 4.44 -2.69 -5.05
CA GLN A 131 4.53 -1.25 -4.77
C GLN A 131 3.21 -0.54 -5.05
N ASN A 132 2.57 -0.83 -6.19
CA ASN A 132 1.28 -0.25 -6.54
C ASN A 132 0.19 -0.60 -5.51
N ARG A 133 0.14 -1.86 -5.06
CA ARG A 133 -0.83 -2.29 -4.05
C ARG A 133 -0.56 -1.67 -2.67
N VAL A 134 0.71 -1.56 -2.28
CA VAL A 134 1.11 -0.87 -1.04
C VAL A 134 0.74 0.61 -1.10
N ALA A 135 1.01 1.29 -2.22
CA ALA A 135 0.66 2.70 -2.40
C ALA A 135 -0.85 2.93 -2.39
N LEU A 136 -1.65 2.02 -2.97
CA LEU A 136 -3.12 2.09 -2.89
C LEU A 136 -3.61 1.93 -1.46
N LEU A 137 -3.11 0.93 -0.73
CA LEU A 137 -3.49 0.69 0.65
C LEU A 137 -3.07 1.86 1.56
N ASP A 138 -1.89 2.42 1.34
CA ASP A 138 -1.43 3.63 2.05
C ASP A 138 -2.39 4.80 1.83
N ARG A 139 -2.79 5.07 0.59
CA ARG A 139 -3.75 6.12 0.28
C ARG A 139 -5.12 5.88 0.92
N GLU A 140 -5.55 4.62 1.03
CA GLU A 140 -6.83 4.25 1.63
C GLU A 140 -6.82 4.42 3.15
N ILE A 141 -5.75 3.98 3.84
CA ILE A 141 -5.60 4.08 5.29
C ILE A 141 -5.45 5.53 5.75
N TYR A 142 -4.68 6.31 5.00
CA TYR A 142 -4.30 7.68 5.35
C TYR A 142 -5.05 8.75 4.54
N ARG A 143 -6.15 8.39 3.87
CA ARG A 143 -6.97 9.34 3.13
C ARG A 143 -7.40 10.49 4.04
N PRO A 144 -7.17 11.76 3.66
CA PRO A 144 -7.67 12.90 4.43
C PRO A 144 -9.19 12.81 4.60
N GLN A 145 -9.67 12.96 5.84
CA GLN A 145 -11.10 12.85 6.19
C GLN A 145 -12.00 13.88 5.48
N GLU A 146 -11.44 14.91 4.82
CA GLU A 146 -12.20 15.85 4.00
C GLU A 146 -13.00 15.17 2.89
N ALA A 147 -12.56 14.01 2.38
CA ALA A 147 -13.30 13.21 1.40
C ALA A 147 -14.38 12.29 2.03
N GLN A 148 -14.41 12.13 3.36
CA GLN A 148 -15.48 11.47 4.10
C GLN A 148 -16.53 12.45 4.63
N ASN A 149 -16.27 13.76 4.55
CA ASN A 149 -17.26 14.82 4.69
C ASN A 149 -18.09 15.03 3.41
N PHE A 150 -18.39 13.94 2.68
CA PHE A 150 -19.74 13.90 2.13
C PHE A 150 -20.63 13.86 3.36
N LEU A 151 -21.14 15.04 3.75
CA LEU A 151 -22.38 15.14 4.51
C LEU A 151 -23.24 13.98 4.00
N PRO A 152 -23.64 13.02 4.85
CA PRO A 152 -24.79 12.25 4.47
C PRO A 152 -25.83 13.34 4.23
N ASP A 153 -26.26 13.52 2.98
CA ASP A 153 -27.55 14.13 2.70
C ASP A 153 -28.58 13.14 3.23
N ASN A 154 -28.57 12.96 4.54
CA ASN A 154 -29.57 12.28 5.32
C ASN A 154 -30.54 13.37 5.79
N GLN A 155 -30.93 14.22 4.85
CA GLN A 155 -32.36 14.43 4.61
C GLN A 155 -32.98 13.03 4.49
N ASN A 156 -33.22 12.45 5.67
CA ASN A 156 -33.84 11.15 5.88
C ASN A 156 -35.11 11.14 5.03
N GLY A 157 -35.07 10.51 3.86
CA GLY A 157 -36.25 10.35 3.01
C GLY A 157 -37.38 9.70 3.79
N VAL A 158 -37.04 8.87 4.77
CA VAL A 158 -37.97 8.27 5.75
C VAL A 158 -38.53 9.30 6.74
N LYS A 159 -37.76 10.27 7.25
CA LYS A 159 -38.32 11.37 8.07
C LYS A 159 -39.22 12.28 7.23
N ALA A 160 -38.84 12.55 5.98
CA ALA A 160 -39.67 13.33 5.07
C ALA A 160 -41.01 12.61 4.81
N GLN A 161 -40.98 11.29 4.58
CA GLN A 161 -42.17 10.45 4.44
C GLN A 161 -42.99 10.38 5.73
N LEU A 162 -42.36 10.25 6.90
CA LEU A 162 -43.04 10.26 8.20
C LEU A 162 -43.71 11.60 8.50
N ASN A 163 -43.06 12.73 8.19
CA ASN A 163 -43.66 14.07 8.32
C ASN A 163 -44.85 14.25 7.37
N LEU A 164 -44.78 13.69 6.16
CA LEU A 164 -45.86 13.76 5.17
C LEU A 164 -47.07 12.92 5.64
N LEU A 165 -46.82 11.73 6.19
CA LEU A 165 -47.86 10.91 6.82
C LEU A 165 -48.46 11.59 8.05
N GLN A 166 -47.65 12.19 8.93
CA GLN A 166 -48.15 12.95 10.08
C GLN A 166 -48.97 14.18 9.67
N THR A 167 -48.62 14.83 8.56
CA THR A 167 -49.38 15.99 8.05
C THR A 167 -50.69 15.55 7.39
N ALA A 168 -50.70 14.40 6.69
CA ALA A 168 -51.90 13.87 6.04
C ALA A 168 -52.91 13.24 7.01
N PHE A 169 -52.44 12.70 8.14
CA PHE A 169 -53.28 11.93 9.09
C PHE A 169 -53.35 12.54 10.49
N GLY A 170 -52.68 13.67 10.76
CA GLY A 170 -52.56 14.28 12.09
C GLY A 170 -53.66 15.27 12.48
N THR A 171 -54.78 15.34 11.76
CA THR A 171 -55.93 16.17 12.17
C THR A 171 -57.07 15.30 12.69
N ASN A 172 -57.05 15.06 14.00
CA ASN A 172 -58.20 15.10 14.89
C ASN A 172 -57.73 15.54 16.28
#